data_AF-A0A2T4J4T6-F1
#
_entry.id   AF-A0A2T4J4T6-F1
#
_cell.length_a   1.000
_cell.length_b   1.000
_cell.length_c   1.000
_cell.angle_alpha   90.00
_cell.angle_beta   90.00
_cell.angle_gamma   90.00
#
_symmetry.space_group_name_H-M   'P 1'
#
loop_
_entity.id
_entity.type
_entity.pdbx_description
1 polymer ?
#
loop_
_entity_poly.entity_id
_entity_poly.type
_entity_poly.pdbx_seq_one_letter_code
_entity_poly.pdbx_strand_id
1 'polypeptide(L)'
;MEIRVIRSIVFALCLTLPLPSLAECLADVQLPLDLTFNGNVHSEILANEGDIIRYRQYDFERKKFMEMTVQAGIFVLLADKYPGDAATFHWSTFLPGRKDIVPGAKFHAEASVTRPEVAQPNSYVLDVNVLGAEDLNILGCHFPVMKIMVTNREGKKPALVVTKWLHMPTLITLRGEFIEGGVLHVNEVTAIN
;
A
#
# COMPACT_ATOMS: atom_id res chain seq x y z
N MET A 1 -39.08 -58.83 29.54
CA MET A 1 -38.63 -57.70 30.39
C MET A 1 -37.57 -56.97 29.58
N GLU A 2 -37.99 -56.00 28.76
CA GLU A 2 -37.12 -55.30 27.82
C GLU A 2 -36.66 -53.98 28.44
N ILE A 3 -35.34 -53.80 28.57
CA ILE A 3 -34.73 -52.57 29.06
C ILE A 3 -34.41 -51.70 27.84
N ARG A 4 -35.20 -50.63 27.63
CA ARG A 4 -34.91 -49.60 26.62
C ARG A 4 -33.79 -48.69 27.12
N VAL A 5 -32.63 -48.76 26.48
CA VAL A 5 -31.51 -47.83 26.67
C VAL A 5 -31.83 -46.53 25.93
N ILE A 6 -32.10 -45.46 26.66
CA ILE A 6 -32.22 -44.11 26.12
C ILE A 6 -30.80 -43.58 25.92
N ARG A 7 -30.35 -43.57 24.66
CA ARG A 7 -29.10 -42.90 24.25
C ARG A 7 -29.36 -41.41 24.13
N SER A 8 -28.93 -40.65 25.13
CA SER A 8 -28.85 -39.19 25.06
C SER A 8 -27.81 -38.80 24.02
N ILE A 9 -28.26 -38.27 22.88
CA ILE A 9 -27.41 -37.63 21.89
C ILE A 9 -27.11 -36.23 22.40
N VAL A 10 -25.87 -36.01 22.85
CA VAL A 10 -25.34 -34.69 23.18
C VAL A 10 -25.19 -33.92 21.87
N PHE A 11 -26.12 -32.99 21.61
CA PHE A 11 -25.97 -31.99 20.56
C PHE A 11 -24.86 -31.02 21.00
N ALA A 12 -23.64 -31.25 20.55
CA ALA A 12 -22.57 -30.27 20.64
C ALA A 12 -22.92 -29.12 19.69
N LEU A 13 -23.51 -28.05 20.23
CA LEU A 13 -23.65 -26.76 19.57
C LEU A 13 -22.22 -26.25 19.27
N CYS A 14 -21.71 -26.50 18.07
CA CYS A 14 -20.61 -25.72 17.54
C CYS A 14 -21.12 -24.28 17.41
N LEU A 15 -20.77 -23.44 18.37
CA LEU A 15 -20.82 -22.00 18.25
C LEU A 15 -19.90 -21.61 17.09
N THR A 16 -20.45 -21.60 15.87
CA THR A 16 -19.83 -20.90 14.75
C THR A 16 -19.94 -19.42 15.09
N LEU A 17 -18.88 -18.87 15.69
CA LEU A 17 -18.72 -17.42 15.76
C LEU A 17 -18.83 -16.88 14.33
N PRO A 18 -19.68 -15.88 14.06
CA PRO A 18 -19.65 -15.21 12.77
C PRO A 18 -18.29 -14.53 12.68
N LEU A 19 -17.41 -15.05 11.82
CA LEU A 19 -16.29 -14.26 11.35
C LEU A 19 -16.92 -13.07 10.61
N PRO A 20 -16.64 -11.81 11.00
CA PRO A 20 -17.10 -10.66 10.23
C PRO A 20 -16.65 -10.87 8.78
N SER A 21 -17.60 -10.69 7.87
CA SER A 21 -17.38 -11.02 6.48
C SER A 21 -16.55 -9.92 5.87
N LEU A 22 -15.51 -10.31 5.15
CA LEU A 22 -14.46 -9.38 4.79
C LEU A 22 -14.84 -8.47 3.62
N ALA A 23 -16.04 -8.69 3.10
CA ALA A 23 -16.79 -7.75 2.27
C ALA A 23 -17.15 -6.44 3.00
N GLU A 24 -17.06 -6.41 4.34
CA GLU A 24 -17.07 -5.19 5.18
C GLU A 24 -15.68 -4.52 5.30
N CYS A 25 -14.59 -5.15 4.86
CA CYS A 25 -13.23 -4.70 5.21
C CYS A 25 -12.77 -3.40 4.52
N LEU A 26 -13.19 -3.15 3.28
CA LEU A 26 -12.84 -1.93 2.52
C LEU A 26 -13.93 -1.54 1.50
N ALA A 27 -15.14 -2.14 1.54
CA ALA A 27 -16.18 -1.80 0.55
C ALA A 27 -16.85 -0.45 0.85
N ASP A 28 -16.83 -0.03 2.12
CA ASP A 28 -17.37 1.24 2.62
C ASP A 28 -16.26 2.15 3.15
N VAL A 29 -15.12 2.27 2.44
CA VAL A 29 -14.06 3.20 2.88
C VAL A 29 -14.60 4.63 2.86
N GLN A 30 -15.11 5.08 4.00
CA GLN A 30 -15.20 6.50 4.31
C GLN A 30 -13.78 6.99 4.52
N LEU A 31 -13.44 8.09 3.86
CA LEU A 31 -12.19 8.77 4.12
C LEU A 31 -12.37 9.70 5.32
N PRO A 32 -11.36 9.84 6.20
CA PRO A 32 -10.06 9.20 6.11
C PRO A 32 -10.09 7.69 6.45
N LEU A 33 -9.17 6.92 5.86
CA LEU A 33 -8.96 5.50 6.15
C LEU A 33 -7.63 5.30 6.86
N ASP A 34 -7.64 4.64 8.01
CA ASP A 34 -6.43 4.37 8.78
C ASP A 34 -5.94 2.93 8.59
N LEU A 35 -4.66 2.79 8.26
CA LEU A 35 -3.98 1.52 8.03
C LEU A 35 -2.75 1.40 8.91
N THR A 36 -2.72 0.39 9.76
CA THR A 36 -1.52 0.02 10.51
C THR A 36 -0.80 -1.10 9.77
N PHE A 37 0.51 -0.98 9.59
CA PHE A 37 1.37 -2.01 9.03
C PHE A 37 2.22 -2.66 10.14
N ASN A 38 2.65 -3.89 9.93
CA ASN A 38 3.71 -4.48 10.76
C ASN A 38 4.96 -3.56 10.73
N GLY A 39 5.62 -3.39 11.89
CA GLY A 39 6.71 -2.42 12.06
C GLY A 39 6.29 -1.01 12.50
N ASN A 40 5.09 -0.85 13.07
CA ASN A 40 4.59 0.40 13.65
C ASN A 40 4.58 1.57 12.64
N VAL A 41 4.27 1.26 11.38
CA VAL A 41 4.00 2.26 10.36
C VAL A 41 2.49 2.45 10.29
N HIS A 42 2.03 3.68 10.47
CA HIS A 42 0.63 4.07 10.35
C HIS A 42 0.44 4.91 9.09
N SER A 43 -0.56 4.62 8.28
CA SER A 43 -0.93 5.42 7.10
C SER A 43 -2.39 5.85 7.18
N GLU A 44 -2.64 7.15 7.11
CA GLU A 44 -3.96 7.77 7.05
C GLU A 44 -4.21 8.22 5.60
N ILE A 45 -5.14 7.58 4.90
CA ILE A 45 -5.54 7.98 3.54
C ILE A 45 -6.53 9.14 3.64
N LEU A 46 -6.16 10.32 3.14
CA LEU A 46 -6.90 11.56 3.32
C LEU A 46 -7.86 11.86 2.17
N ALA A 47 -7.46 11.52 0.94
CA ALA A 47 -8.23 11.77 -0.27
C ALA A 47 -7.91 10.71 -1.33
N ASN A 48 -8.93 10.36 -2.12
CA ASN A 48 -8.82 9.45 -3.25
C ASN A 48 -9.73 9.98 -4.37
N GLU A 49 -9.15 10.75 -5.29
CA GLU A 49 -9.85 11.47 -6.34
C GLU A 49 -9.38 10.98 -7.71
N GLY A 50 -10.12 10.02 -8.27
CA GLY A 50 -9.77 9.38 -9.53
C GLY A 50 -8.47 8.57 -9.42
N ASP A 51 -7.39 9.09 -10.01
CA ASP A 51 -6.06 8.47 -9.96
C ASP A 51 -5.13 9.12 -8.92
N ILE A 52 -5.58 10.18 -8.23
CA ILE A 52 -4.75 10.89 -7.26
C ILE A 52 -5.13 10.46 -5.83
N ILE A 53 -4.12 10.06 -5.06
CA ILE A 53 -4.27 9.72 -3.65
C ILE A 53 -3.42 10.65 -2.83
N ARG A 54 -4.00 11.14 -1.74
CA ARG A 54 -3.26 11.85 -0.70
C ARG A 54 -3.33 11.06 0.59
N TYR A 55 -2.18 10.85 1.23
CA TYR A 55 -2.10 10.13 2.49
C TYR A 55 -1.00 10.70 3.39
N ARG A 56 -1.13 10.49 4.69
CA ARG A 56 -0.06 10.72 5.66
C ARG A 56 0.48 9.40 6.14
N GLN A 57 1.77 9.33 6.37
CA GLN A 57 2.43 8.17 6.93
C GLN A 57 3.27 8.60 8.14
N TYR A 58 3.09 7.90 9.24
CA TYR A 58 3.91 8.00 10.45
C TYR A 58 4.65 6.68 10.64
N ASP A 59 5.98 6.76 10.68
CA ASP A 59 6.85 5.68 11.13
C ASP A 59 7.26 5.99 12.57
N PHE A 60 6.58 5.34 13.53
CA PHE A 60 6.76 5.62 14.95
C PHE A 60 8.15 5.20 15.46
N GLU A 61 8.73 4.14 14.90
CA GLU A 61 10.07 3.67 15.27
C GLU A 61 11.15 4.65 14.83
N ARG A 62 11.06 5.15 13.59
CA ARG A 62 12.01 6.11 13.03
C ARG A 62 11.66 7.56 13.36
N LYS A 63 10.53 7.81 14.04
CA LYS A 63 9.95 9.15 14.32
C LYS A 63 9.85 10.00 13.06
N LYS A 64 9.49 9.38 11.94
CA LYS A 64 9.35 10.05 10.66
C LYS A 64 7.88 10.28 10.34
N PHE A 65 7.60 11.46 9.83
CA PHE A 65 6.32 11.82 9.27
C PHE A 65 6.50 12.12 7.78
N MET A 66 5.48 11.83 7.00
CA MET A 66 5.42 12.26 5.61
C MET A 66 3.97 12.34 5.13
N GLU A 67 3.55 13.47 4.59
CA GLU A 67 2.35 13.56 3.76
C GLU A 67 2.74 13.38 2.28
N MET A 68 2.04 12.52 1.56
CA MET A 68 2.31 12.22 0.17
C MET A 68 1.08 12.44 -0.69
N THR A 69 1.29 12.99 -1.89
CA THR A 69 0.33 12.95 -2.99
C THR A 69 0.91 12.10 -4.11
N VAL A 70 0.19 11.08 -4.55
CA VAL A 70 0.65 10.11 -5.55
C VAL A 70 -0.38 9.92 -6.65
N GLN A 71 0.08 9.72 -7.88
CA GLN A 71 -0.72 9.27 -9.01
C GLN A 71 -0.68 7.75 -9.12
N ALA A 72 -1.84 7.14 -9.35
CA ALA A 72 -2.07 5.69 -9.49
C ALA A 72 -1.54 4.86 -8.30
N GLY A 73 -1.33 5.48 -7.12
CA GLY A 73 -0.70 4.83 -5.97
C GLY A 73 0.82 4.57 -6.11
N ILE A 74 1.44 5.06 -7.19
CA ILE A 74 2.82 4.69 -7.59
C ILE A 74 3.71 5.92 -7.74
N PHE A 75 3.28 6.93 -8.49
CA PHE A 75 4.12 8.06 -8.90
C PHE A 75 3.94 9.21 -7.93
N VAL A 76 4.98 9.52 -7.16
CA VAL A 76 4.95 10.63 -6.21
C VAL A 76 4.89 11.96 -6.96
N LEU A 77 3.91 12.80 -6.61
CA LEU A 77 3.78 14.17 -7.12
C LEU A 77 4.34 15.16 -6.09
N LEU A 78 4.02 14.91 -4.82
CA LEU A 78 4.44 15.72 -3.67
C LEU A 78 4.74 14.80 -2.48
N ALA A 79 5.82 15.08 -1.74
CA ALA A 79 6.14 14.44 -0.48
C ALA A 79 6.62 15.48 0.53
N ASP A 80 5.83 15.74 1.56
CA ASP A 80 6.09 16.70 2.62
C ASP A 80 6.49 15.98 3.92
N LYS A 81 7.75 16.09 4.33
CA LYS A 81 8.28 15.38 5.51
C LYS A 81 8.02 16.12 6.82
N TYR A 82 7.89 17.43 6.77
CA TYR A 82 7.62 18.34 7.89
C TYR A 82 7.09 19.65 7.32
N PRO A 83 6.14 20.36 7.96
CA PRO A 83 5.61 21.61 7.42
C PRO A 83 6.71 22.55 6.91
N GLY A 84 6.81 22.71 5.58
CA GLY A 84 7.83 23.53 4.91
C GLY A 84 9.00 22.77 4.26
N ASP A 85 9.04 21.43 4.32
CA ASP A 85 10.08 20.56 3.73
C ASP A 85 9.46 19.62 2.68
N ALA A 86 8.83 20.24 1.67
CA ALA A 86 8.12 19.53 0.61
C ALA A 86 9.01 19.26 -0.61
N ALA A 87 9.16 17.99 -0.95
CA ALA A 87 9.74 17.55 -2.21
C ALA A 87 8.66 17.53 -3.30
N THR A 88 8.87 18.30 -4.36
CA THR A 88 7.99 18.32 -5.55
C THR A 88 8.64 17.57 -6.69
N PHE A 89 7.88 16.69 -7.35
CA PHE A 89 8.34 15.87 -8.46
C PHE A 89 7.81 16.43 -9.78
N HIS A 90 8.70 17.02 -10.57
CA HIS A 90 8.38 17.57 -11.89
C HIS A 90 8.64 16.51 -12.95
N TRP A 91 7.61 15.74 -13.27
CA TRP A 91 7.68 14.67 -14.26
C TRP A 91 7.82 15.21 -15.69
N SER A 92 8.80 14.70 -16.44
CA SER A 92 8.99 14.99 -17.87
C SER A 92 8.25 13.98 -18.77
N THR A 93 7.83 12.85 -18.19
CA THR A 93 7.11 11.76 -18.85
C THR A 93 5.63 11.79 -18.50
N PHE A 94 4.77 11.35 -19.42
CA PHE A 94 3.36 11.10 -19.11
C PHE A 94 3.25 9.98 -18.07
N LEU A 95 2.50 10.25 -17.00
CA LEU A 95 2.30 9.28 -15.93
C LEU A 95 1.07 8.41 -16.23
N PRO A 96 1.19 7.07 -16.15
CA PRO A 96 0.05 6.19 -16.35
C PRO A 96 -0.99 6.38 -15.23
N GLY A 97 -2.26 6.22 -15.61
CA GLY A 97 -3.40 6.20 -14.69
C GLY A 97 -3.73 4.77 -14.25
N ARG A 98 -4.77 4.62 -13.41
CA ARG A 98 -5.23 3.31 -12.91
C ARG A 98 -5.48 2.29 -14.01
N LYS A 99 -6.11 2.73 -15.11
CA LYS A 99 -6.48 1.88 -16.24
C LYS A 99 -5.28 1.28 -16.99
N ASP A 100 -4.12 1.91 -16.87
CA ASP A 100 -2.91 1.49 -17.57
C ASP A 100 -2.15 0.43 -16.77
N ILE A 101 -2.42 0.31 -15.45
CA ILE A 101 -1.79 -0.67 -14.56
C ILE A 101 -2.41 -2.05 -14.77
N VAL A 102 -1.96 -2.73 -15.82
CA VAL A 102 -2.40 -4.08 -16.20
C VAL A 102 -1.24 -5.09 -16.15
N PRO A 103 -1.51 -6.39 -15.95
CA PRO A 103 -0.47 -7.42 -15.89
C PRO A 103 0.50 -7.36 -17.08
N GLY A 104 1.81 -7.38 -16.81
CA GLY A 104 2.88 -7.32 -17.80
C GLY A 104 3.23 -5.91 -18.29
N ALA A 105 2.48 -4.87 -17.90
CA ALA A 105 2.81 -3.48 -18.25
C ALA A 105 4.15 -3.04 -17.66
N LYS A 106 4.86 -2.18 -18.41
CA LYS A 106 6.13 -1.60 -18.01
C LYS A 106 6.12 -0.11 -18.26
N PHE A 107 6.60 0.64 -17.28
CA PHE A 107 6.67 2.10 -17.36
C PHE A 107 8.07 2.56 -17.00
N HIS A 108 8.55 3.54 -17.75
CA HIS A 108 9.75 4.29 -17.43
C HIS A 108 9.33 5.74 -17.31
N ALA A 109 9.56 6.32 -16.12
CA ALA A 109 9.17 7.68 -15.84
C ALA A 109 10.36 8.46 -15.27
N GLU A 110 10.51 9.70 -15.72
CA GLU A 110 11.59 10.59 -15.32
C GLU A 110 11.00 11.87 -14.72
N ALA A 111 11.63 12.36 -13.66
CA ALA A 111 11.30 13.61 -13.02
C ALA A 111 12.54 14.37 -12.57
N SER A 112 12.35 15.66 -12.36
CA SER A 112 13.25 16.50 -11.57
C SER A 112 12.63 16.73 -10.19
N VAL A 113 13.39 16.49 -9.12
CA VAL A 113 12.92 16.64 -7.73
C VAL A 113 13.49 17.90 -7.14
N THR A 114 12.60 18.84 -6.80
CA THR A 114 12.93 20.10 -6.14
C THR A 114 12.65 19.98 -4.65
N ARG A 115 13.58 20.43 -3.81
CA ARG A 115 13.38 20.53 -2.36
C ARG A 115 13.97 21.82 -1.79
N PRO A 116 13.42 22.38 -0.70
CA PRO A 116 13.90 23.64 -0.13
C PRO A 116 15.37 23.63 0.30
N GLU A 117 15.88 22.49 0.77
CA GLU A 117 17.22 22.30 1.33
C GLU A 117 18.31 22.06 0.28
N VAL A 118 17.94 21.88 -0.99
CA VAL A 118 18.89 21.57 -2.08
C VAL A 118 18.86 22.68 -3.13
N ALA A 119 20.03 23.29 -3.38
CA ALA A 119 20.16 24.41 -4.30
C ALA A 119 19.85 24.06 -5.78
N GLN A 120 20.01 22.79 -6.16
CA GLN A 120 19.72 22.30 -7.51
C GLN A 120 18.79 21.09 -7.45
N PRO A 121 17.83 20.99 -8.38
CA PRO A 121 16.97 19.80 -8.46
C PRO A 121 17.78 18.53 -8.76
N ASN A 122 17.35 17.42 -8.17
CA ASN A 122 17.93 16.11 -8.43
C ASN A 122 17.14 15.38 -9.53
N SER A 123 17.83 14.65 -10.41
CA SER A 123 17.16 13.71 -11.30
C SER A 123 16.48 12.59 -10.52
N TYR A 124 15.31 12.16 -10.94
CA TYR A 124 14.60 11.02 -10.40
C TYR A 124 14.09 10.15 -11.54
N VAL A 125 14.34 8.85 -11.44
CA VAL A 125 13.88 7.85 -12.40
C VAL A 125 13.08 6.81 -11.63
N LEU A 126 11.95 6.43 -12.20
CA LEU A 126 11.08 5.41 -11.65
C LEU A 126 10.70 4.43 -12.76
N ASP A 127 11.16 3.19 -12.62
CA ASP A 127 10.80 2.08 -13.47
C ASP A 127 9.74 1.23 -12.77
N VAL A 128 8.65 0.90 -13.45
CA VAL A 128 7.59 0.04 -12.95
C VAL A 128 7.49 -1.20 -13.82
N ASN A 129 7.43 -2.37 -13.19
CA ASN A 129 7.04 -3.61 -13.84
C ASN A 129 5.80 -4.16 -13.13
N VAL A 130 4.67 -4.25 -13.83
CA VAL A 130 3.46 -4.86 -13.32
C VAL A 130 3.56 -6.37 -13.47
N LEU A 131 3.77 -7.07 -12.36
CA LEU A 131 4.08 -8.51 -12.37
C LEU A 131 2.84 -9.36 -12.64
N GLY A 132 1.69 -8.97 -12.09
CA GLY A 132 0.45 -9.68 -12.29
C GLY A 132 -0.57 -9.41 -11.19
N ALA A 133 -1.77 -9.95 -11.38
CA ALA A 133 -2.81 -9.93 -10.35
C ALA A 133 -2.58 -11.08 -9.36
N GLU A 134 -2.76 -10.80 -8.08
CA GLU A 134 -2.75 -11.79 -7.00
C GLU A 134 -3.98 -11.54 -6.10
N ASP A 135 -4.35 -12.55 -5.33
CA ASP A 135 -5.32 -12.42 -4.24
C ASP A 135 -4.57 -12.46 -2.91
N LEU A 136 -4.67 -11.38 -2.15
CA LEU A 136 -3.94 -11.20 -0.89
C LEU A 136 -4.89 -11.37 0.29
N ASN A 137 -4.58 -12.29 1.19
CA ASN A 137 -5.34 -12.47 2.43
C ASN A 137 -4.75 -11.63 3.55
N ILE A 138 -5.47 -10.61 4.01
CA ILE A 138 -5.11 -9.73 5.13
C ILE A 138 -6.24 -9.72 6.13
N LEU A 139 -5.95 -10.07 7.39
CA LEU A 139 -6.94 -10.09 8.48
C LEU A 139 -8.16 -10.99 8.18
N GLY A 140 -7.93 -12.05 7.40
CA GLY A 140 -8.97 -12.91 6.86
C GLY A 140 -9.44 -12.44 5.47
N CYS A 141 -9.29 -11.17 5.13
CA CYS A 141 -9.94 -10.49 4.00
C CYS A 141 -9.20 -10.81 2.71
N HIS A 142 -9.94 -11.16 1.68
CA HIS A 142 -9.39 -11.40 0.35
C HIS A 142 -9.43 -10.12 -0.48
N PHE A 143 -8.25 -9.63 -0.86
CA PHE A 143 -8.09 -8.42 -1.65
C PHE A 143 -7.52 -8.74 -3.03
N PRO A 144 -8.24 -8.42 -4.12
CA PRO A 144 -7.66 -8.46 -5.45
C PRO A 144 -6.65 -7.33 -5.58
N VAL A 145 -5.38 -7.70 -5.75
CA VAL A 145 -4.27 -6.75 -5.79
C VAL A 145 -3.46 -6.91 -7.07
N MET A 146 -2.85 -5.81 -7.50
CA MET A 146 -1.83 -5.84 -8.54
C MET A 146 -0.47 -5.84 -7.89
N LYS A 147 0.31 -6.90 -8.13
CA LYS A 147 1.69 -6.96 -7.71
C LYS A 147 2.56 -6.19 -8.70
N ILE A 148 3.27 -5.20 -8.19
CA ILE A 148 4.13 -4.32 -8.98
C ILE A 148 5.53 -4.28 -8.37
N MET A 149 6.55 -4.25 -9.21
CA MET A 149 7.91 -3.96 -8.80
C MET A 149 8.28 -2.56 -9.27
N VAL A 150 8.63 -1.71 -8.33
CA VAL A 150 9.05 -0.32 -8.56
C VAL A 150 10.53 -0.22 -8.27
N THR A 151 11.30 0.27 -9.23
CA THR A 151 12.70 0.62 -9.04
C THR A 151 12.83 2.13 -9.13
N ASN A 152 13.21 2.79 -8.05
CA ASN A 152 13.41 4.24 -8.04
C ASN A 152 14.88 4.60 -7.81
N ARG A 153 15.35 5.63 -8.51
CA ARG A 153 16.70 6.17 -8.39
C ARG A 153 16.64 7.68 -8.32
N GLU A 154 17.33 8.26 -7.35
CA GLU A 154 17.40 9.71 -7.18
C GLU A 154 18.86 10.18 -7.20
N GLY A 155 19.20 11.05 -8.15
CA GLY A 155 20.56 11.52 -8.39
C GLY A 155 21.54 10.35 -8.52
N LYS A 156 22.59 10.37 -7.70
CA LYS A 156 23.63 9.33 -7.65
C LYS A 156 23.39 8.26 -6.57
N LYS A 157 22.24 8.28 -5.88
CA LYS A 157 21.94 7.28 -4.85
C LYS A 157 21.73 5.91 -5.50
N PRO A 158 22.04 4.81 -4.80
CA PRO A 158 21.68 3.47 -5.25
C PRO A 158 20.18 3.38 -5.57
N ALA A 159 19.83 2.56 -6.56
CA ALA A 159 18.44 2.30 -6.85
C ALA A 159 17.81 1.53 -5.68
N LEU A 160 16.62 1.95 -5.27
CA LEU A 160 15.78 1.22 -4.34
C LEU A 160 14.77 0.40 -5.15
N VAL A 161 14.66 -0.88 -4.86
CA VAL A 161 13.67 -1.78 -5.46
C VAL A 161 12.64 -2.12 -4.39
N VAL A 162 11.37 -1.83 -4.70
CA VAL A 162 10.23 -2.11 -3.82
C VAL A 162 9.20 -2.91 -4.60
N THR A 163 8.80 -4.07 -4.08
CA THR A 163 7.60 -4.76 -4.56
C THR A 163 6.40 -4.29 -3.75
N LYS A 164 5.29 -3.95 -4.42
CA LYS A 164 4.06 -3.50 -3.79
C LYS A 164 2.89 -4.35 -4.26
N TRP A 165 1.94 -4.60 -3.37
CA TRP A 165 0.64 -5.19 -3.68
C TRP A 165 -0.40 -4.10 -3.58
N LEU A 166 -0.78 -3.59 -4.74
CA LEU A 166 -1.65 -2.43 -4.91
C LEU A 166 -3.11 -2.88 -5.03
N HIS A 167 -3.96 -2.49 -4.09
CA HIS A 167 -5.40 -2.72 -4.21
C HIS A 167 -6.01 -1.79 -5.25
N MET A 168 -6.24 -2.28 -6.47
CA MET A 168 -6.60 -1.45 -7.62
C MET A 168 -7.85 -0.57 -7.45
N PRO A 169 -8.92 -0.98 -6.76
CA PRO A 169 -10.06 -0.12 -6.51
C PRO A 169 -9.72 1.14 -5.71
N THR A 170 -8.81 1.04 -4.73
CA THR A 170 -8.43 2.16 -3.86
C THR A 170 -7.06 2.75 -4.19
N LEU A 171 -6.26 2.08 -5.03
CA LEU A 171 -4.82 2.29 -5.31
C LEU A 171 -3.95 2.43 -4.05
N ILE A 172 -4.34 1.77 -2.97
CA ILE A 172 -3.57 1.71 -1.74
C ILE A 172 -2.65 0.50 -1.77
N THR A 173 -1.41 0.66 -1.31
CA THR A 173 -0.49 -0.47 -1.12
C THR A 173 -0.84 -1.19 0.18
N LEU A 174 -1.27 -2.46 0.09
CA LEU A 174 -1.63 -3.27 1.27
C LEU A 174 -0.45 -4.09 1.81
N ARG A 175 0.54 -4.36 0.94
CA ARG A 175 1.80 -4.99 1.28
C ARG A 175 2.93 -4.38 0.47
N GLY A 176 4.09 -4.19 1.09
CA GLY A 176 5.32 -3.73 0.48
C GLY A 176 6.50 -4.58 0.92
N GLU A 177 7.42 -4.85 0.00
CA GLU A 177 8.66 -5.57 0.27
C GLU A 177 9.83 -4.81 -0.32
N PHE A 178 10.90 -4.63 0.44
CA PHE A 178 12.13 -4.00 -0.04
C PHE A 178 13.34 -4.57 0.69
N ILE A 179 14.52 -4.47 0.05
CA ILE A 179 15.78 -4.89 0.64
C ILE A 179 16.56 -3.65 1.06
N GLU A 180 16.92 -3.56 2.33
CA GLU A 180 17.76 -2.51 2.90
C GLU A 180 18.92 -3.18 3.66
N GLY A 181 20.17 -2.88 3.30
CA GLY A 181 21.35 -3.46 3.96
C GLY A 181 21.47 -5.00 3.86
N GLY A 182 20.83 -5.63 2.86
CA GLY A 182 20.80 -7.09 2.70
C GLY A 182 19.71 -7.79 3.52
N VAL A 183 18.89 -7.03 4.24
CA VAL A 183 17.74 -7.55 5.00
C VAL A 183 16.47 -7.31 4.22
N LEU A 184 15.62 -8.33 4.12
CA LEU A 184 14.28 -8.20 3.57
C LEU A 184 13.36 -7.56 4.61
N HIS A 185 12.77 -6.43 4.26
CA HIS A 185 11.71 -5.78 5.03
C HIS A 185 10.37 -6.05 4.35
N VAL A 186 9.40 -6.48 5.15
CA VAL A 186 8.02 -6.74 4.71
C VAL A 186 7.10 -5.86 5.55
N ASN A 187 6.38 -4.97 4.88
CA ASN A 187 5.37 -4.10 5.48
C ASN A 187 3.99 -4.52 4.95
N GLU A 188 3.15 -5.12 5.77
CA GLU A 188 1.81 -5.61 5.45
C GLU A 188 0.81 -5.05 6.47
N VAL A 189 -0.40 -4.73 6.01
CA VAL A 189 -1.48 -4.22 6.85
C VAL A 189 -1.85 -5.23 7.96
N THR A 190 -1.88 -4.78 9.19
CA THR A 190 -2.24 -5.53 10.41
C THR A 190 -3.46 -4.96 11.13
N ALA A 191 -3.91 -3.76 10.79
CA ALA A 191 -5.19 -3.20 11.24
C ALA A 191 -5.73 -2.21 10.21
N ILE A 192 -7.06 -2.12 10.12
CA ILE A 192 -7.82 -1.18 9.29
C ILE A 192 -8.84 -0.52 10.21
N ASN A 193 -8.85 0.82 10.28
CA ASN A 193 -9.77 1.59 11.14
C ASN A 193 -10.39 2.77 10.40
#